data_AF-A0AAW9B7A7-F1
#
_entry.id   AF-A0AAW9B7A7-F1
#
_cell.length_a   1.000
_cell.length_b   1.000
_cell.length_c   1.000
_cell.angle_alpha   90.00
_cell.angle_beta   90.00
_cell.angle_gamma   90.00
#
_symmetry.space_group_name_H-M   'P 1'
#
loop_
_entity.id
_entity.type
_entity.pdbx_description
1 polymer ?
#
loop_
_entity_poly.entity_id
_entity_poly.type
_entity_poly.pdbx_seq_one_letter_code
_entity_poly.pdbx_strand_id
1 'polypeptide(L)'
;NVANFNGDDPLALLKDGEVHDMVGVMGGVAFGKDATLVRNGDALMPSATFQSSQWTTLAKDNIDGLGELNAAEPPAEFVCEVDGHAPTFTSIQDIQGEGASSPFIDGYPYITTEEHFVTGVVSAVTSGLTKGFYLQAIENDNNDKTSEGLFIHTNAADTELKPGDVVCVKGKVQEYYSNTQLSSDATSYVKTGTSDIPLVTPLVIKEG
;
A
#
# COMPACT_ATOMS: atom_id res chain seq x y z
N ASN A 1 -29.92 -9.73 -12.16
CA ASN A 1 -29.01 -10.57 -12.96
C ASN A 1 -27.87 -9.67 -13.38
N VAL A 2 -26.78 -9.65 -12.61
CA VAL A 2 -25.57 -8.89 -12.94
C VAL A 2 -24.66 -9.87 -13.63
N ALA A 3 -24.65 -9.84 -14.97
CA ALA A 3 -23.97 -10.86 -15.78
C ALA A 3 -22.57 -10.41 -16.26
N ASN A 4 -22.17 -9.18 -15.97
CA ASN A 4 -20.89 -8.63 -16.43
C ASN A 4 -20.15 -8.08 -15.20
N PHE A 5 -19.32 -8.93 -14.58
CA PHE A 5 -18.27 -8.49 -13.67
C PHE A 5 -16.99 -8.31 -14.50
N ASN A 6 -16.50 -7.08 -14.64
CA ASN A 6 -15.31 -6.76 -15.45
C ASN A 6 -14.02 -6.64 -14.60
N GLY A 7 -14.14 -6.86 -13.28
CA GLY A 7 -13.06 -6.73 -12.31
C GLY A 7 -13.03 -5.43 -11.51
N ASP A 8 -13.90 -4.45 -11.80
CA ASP A 8 -14.08 -3.21 -11.02
C ASP A 8 -15.46 -3.10 -10.33
N ASP A 9 -16.34 -4.08 -10.54
CA ASP A 9 -17.68 -4.16 -9.94
C ASP A 9 -17.66 -4.74 -8.51
N PRO A 10 -17.93 -3.94 -7.45
CA PRO A 10 -17.93 -4.42 -6.09
C PRO A 10 -19.19 -5.22 -5.74
N LEU A 11 -19.03 -6.18 -4.84
CA LEU A 11 -20.09 -7.00 -4.27
C LEU A 11 -20.24 -6.70 -2.78
N ALA A 12 -21.46 -6.40 -2.35
CA ALA A 12 -21.79 -6.19 -0.95
C ALA A 12 -22.77 -7.28 -0.46
N LEU A 13 -22.45 -7.87 0.68
CA LEU A 13 -23.37 -8.69 1.44
C LEU A 13 -24.12 -7.79 2.42
N LEU A 14 -25.45 -7.79 2.35
CA LEU A 14 -26.29 -6.99 3.23
C LEU A 14 -26.91 -7.85 4.33
N LYS A 15 -27.02 -7.29 5.52
CA LYS A 15 -27.77 -7.85 6.66
C LYS A 15 -28.67 -6.76 7.23
N ASP A 16 -29.97 -7.03 7.28
CA ASP A 16 -30.98 -6.08 7.77
C ASP A 16 -30.97 -4.72 7.06
N GLY A 17 -30.55 -4.70 5.79
CA GLY A 17 -30.47 -3.49 4.95
C GLY A 17 -29.15 -2.72 5.06
N GLU A 18 -28.26 -3.10 5.97
CA GLU A 18 -26.93 -2.52 6.15
C GLU A 18 -25.85 -3.37 5.47
N VAL A 19 -24.76 -2.74 5.01
CA VAL A 19 -23.61 -3.48 4.46
C VAL A 19 -22.92 -4.23 5.59
N HIS A 20 -22.90 -5.56 5.47
CA HIS A 20 -22.28 -6.44 6.43
C HIS A 20 -20.85 -6.80 6.02
N ASP A 21 -20.64 -7.16 4.76
CA ASP A 21 -19.33 -7.51 4.20
C ASP A 21 -19.20 -7.00 2.77
N MET A 22 -17.99 -6.70 2.30
CA MET A 22 -17.76 -6.13 0.98
C MET A 22 -16.52 -6.73 0.30
N VAL A 23 -16.66 -7.03 -0.99
CA VAL A 23 -15.58 -7.40 -1.90
C VAL A 23 -15.49 -6.35 -3.01
N GLY A 24 -14.35 -5.67 -3.12
CA GLY A 24 -14.11 -4.61 -4.09
C GLY A 24 -14.35 -3.18 -3.59
N VAL A 25 -13.77 -2.23 -4.32
CA VAL A 25 -13.84 -0.80 -3.99
C VAL A 25 -14.83 -0.10 -4.92
N MET A 26 -15.75 0.69 -4.34
CA MET A 26 -16.63 1.56 -5.12
C MET A 26 -15.81 2.63 -5.85
N GLY A 27 -16.06 2.82 -7.15
CA GLY A 27 -15.44 3.91 -7.93
C GLY A 27 -14.66 3.49 -9.18
N GLY A 28 -14.83 2.26 -9.67
CA GLY A 28 -14.22 1.81 -10.93
C GLY A 28 -12.74 1.44 -10.81
N VAL A 29 -12.27 1.13 -9.59
CA VAL A 29 -10.93 0.61 -9.36
C VAL A 29 -10.96 -0.89 -9.58
N ALA A 30 -10.14 -1.37 -10.53
CA ALA A 30 -10.01 -2.79 -10.78
C ALA A 30 -9.36 -3.48 -9.57
N PHE A 31 -10.07 -4.41 -8.95
CA PHE A 31 -9.61 -5.20 -7.80
C PHE A 31 -9.68 -6.72 -8.07
N GLY A 32 -10.50 -7.15 -9.04
CA GLY A 32 -10.79 -8.56 -9.30
C GLY A 32 -10.72 -8.93 -10.78
N LYS A 33 -10.02 -8.15 -11.61
CA LYS A 33 -9.90 -8.47 -13.04
C LYS A 33 -9.06 -9.73 -13.24
N ASP A 34 -9.62 -10.71 -13.94
CA ASP A 34 -8.95 -11.99 -14.26
C ASP A 34 -8.35 -12.67 -13.02
N ALA A 35 -9.06 -12.60 -11.89
CA ALA A 35 -8.62 -13.13 -10.61
C ALA A 35 -9.73 -13.92 -9.91
N THR A 36 -9.33 -14.91 -9.10
CA THR A 36 -10.18 -15.52 -8.08
C THR A 36 -9.81 -14.96 -6.73
N LEU A 37 -10.78 -14.47 -5.95
CA LEU A 37 -10.56 -14.02 -4.57
C LEU A 37 -11.08 -15.05 -3.58
N VAL A 38 -10.23 -15.48 -2.65
CA VAL A 38 -10.58 -16.42 -1.58
C VAL A 38 -10.43 -15.71 -0.24
N ARG A 39 -11.45 -15.80 0.63
CA ARG A 39 -11.40 -15.21 1.97
C ARG A 39 -10.36 -15.96 2.82
N ASN A 40 -9.46 -15.23 3.48
CA ASN A 40 -8.47 -15.85 4.36
C ASN A 40 -9.16 -16.48 5.58
N GLY A 41 -8.67 -17.65 6.02
CA GLY A 41 -9.26 -18.40 7.13
C GLY A 41 -9.13 -17.74 8.51
N ASP A 42 -8.21 -16.78 8.65
CA ASP A 42 -8.02 -15.94 9.83
C ASP A 42 -8.83 -14.63 9.78
N ALA A 43 -9.34 -14.27 8.59
CA ALA A 43 -10.12 -13.07 8.35
C ALA A 43 -11.63 -13.34 8.34
N LEU A 44 -12.17 -14.14 9.25
CA LEU A 44 -13.61 -14.52 9.24
C LEU A 44 -14.55 -13.43 9.79
N MET A 45 -14.03 -12.29 10.22
CA MET A 45 -14.83 -11.15 10.66
C MET A 45 -15.25 -10.29 9.47
N PRO A 46 -16.56 -10.06 9.25
CA PRO A 46 -17.05 -9.32 8.09
C PRO A 46 -16.66 -7.83 8.19
N SER A 47 -16.48 -7.18 7.04
CA SER A 47 -16.07 -5.78 6.95
C SER A 47 -16.96 -5.00 5.98
N ALA A 48 -17.59 -3.93 6.46
CA ALA A 48 -18.44 -3.08 5.63
C ALA A 48 -17.68 -2.32 4.52
N THR A 49 -16.35 -2.33 4.57
CA THR A 49 -15.47 -1.82 3.52
C THR A 49 -14.54 -2.92 3.04
N PHE A 50 -14.27 -2.99 1.75
CA PHE A 50 -13.29 -3.95 1.23
C PHE A 50 -11.90 -3.70 1.83
N GLN A 51 -11.30 -4.77 2.33
CA GLN A 51 -9.92 -4.81 2.82
C GLN A 51 -9.22 -5.91 2.03
N SER A 52 -8.34 -5.55 1.09
CA SER A 52 -7.65 -6.54 0.26
C SER A 52 -6.86 -7.55 1.09
N SER A 53 -6.37 -7.16 2.26
CA SER A 53 -5.67 -8.03 3.22
C SER A 53 -6.50 -9.21 3.74
N GLN A 54 -7.82 -9.17 3.62
CA GLN A 54 -8.71 -10.26 4.03
C GLN A 54 -8.88 -11.34 2.94
N TRP A 55 -8.26 -11.14 1.78
CA TRP A 55 -8.45 -11.98 0.59
C TRP A 55 -7.11 -12.42 -0.01
N THR A 56 -7.04 -13.69 -0.37
CA THR A 56 -5.99 -14.26 -1.20
C THR A 56 -6.40 -14.15 -2.66
N THR A 57 -5.53 -13.57 -3.48
CA THR A 57 -5.72 -13.48 -4.93
C THR A 57 -5.08 -14.67 -5.62
N LEU A 58 -5.88 -15.46 -6.33
CA LEU A 58 -5.45 -16.57 -7.16
C LEU A 58 -5.62 -16.23 -8.65
N ALA A 59 -4.98 -17.03 -9.50
CA ALA A 59 -5.09 -16.88 -10.95
C ALA A 59 -6.54 -17.03 -11.44
N LYS A 60 -6.83 -16.43 -12.60
CA LYS A 60 -8.09 -16.59 -13.33
C LYS A 60 -8.53 -18.06 -13.40
N ASP A 61 -9.83 -18.28 -13.19
CA ASP A 61 -10.49 -19.60 -13.28
C ASP A 61 -9.98 -20.64 -12.27
N ASN A 62 -9.16 -20.24 -11.29
CA ASN A 62 -8.81 -21.10 -10.17
C ASN A 62 -10.06 -21.31 -9.30
N ILE A 63 -10.44 -22.57 -9.08
CA ILE A 63 -11.59 -23.00 -8.27
C ILE A 63 -11.17 -23.79 -7.04
N ASP A 64 -9.88 -23.80 -6.72
CA ASP A 64 -9.34 -24.51 -5.58
C ASP A 64 -9.95 -23.94 -4.30
N GLY A 65 -10.40 -24.81 -3.41
CA GLY A 65 -11.05 -24.43 -2.16
C GLY A 65 -12.48 -23.90 -2.31
N LEU A 66 -13.06 -23.86 -3.51
CA LEU A 66 -14.47 -23.49 -3.67
C LEU A 66 -15.39 -24.49 -2.96
N GLY A 67 -16.08 -24.02 -1.92
CA GLY A 67 -16.95 -24.86 -1.08
C GLY A 67 -16.27 -25.45 0.15
N GLU A 68 -14.99 -25.16 0.37
CA GLU A 68 -14.24 -25.56 1.55
C GLU A 68 -13.96 -24.35 2.45
N LEU A 69 -14.35 -24.44 3.73
CA LEU A 69 -13.97 -23.46 4.74
C LEU A 69 -12.52 -23.78 5.14
N ASN A 70 -11.57 -22.87 4.89
CA ASN A 70 -10.12 -22.99 5.20
C ASN A 70 -9.25 -23.77 4.19
N ALA A 71 -9.65 -23.89 2.93
CA ALA A 71 -8.84 -24.59 1.92
C ALA A 71 -7.66 -23.80 1.35
N ALA A 72 -7.60 -22.50 1.60
CA ALA A 72 -6.43 -21.70 1.29
C ALA A 72 -5.56 -21.59 2.56
N GLU A 73 -4.35 -22.14 2.49
CA GLU A 73 -3.28 -21.68 3.36
C GLU A 73 -3.11 -20.18 3.09
N PRO A 74 -3.23 -19.32 4.12
CA PRO A 74 -3.06 -17.88 3.94
C PRO A 74 -1.72 -17.62 3.25
N PRO A 75 -1.62 -16.61 2.37
CA PRO A 75 -0.33 -16.20 1.84
C PRO A 75 0.60 -15.91 3.02
N ALA A 76 1.85 -16.36 2.89
CA ALA A 76 2.86 -16.08 3.90
C ALA A 76 2.87 -14.57 4.20
N GLU A 77 2.97 -14.22 5.48
CA GLU A 77 3.08 -12.83 5.89
C GLU A 77 4.24 -12.16 5.16
N PHE A 78 4.06 -10.88 4.82
CA PHE A 78 5.12 -10.14 4.18
C PHE A 78 6.34 -10.03 5.09
N VAL A 79 7.47 -10.47 4.55
CA VAL A 79 8.78 -10.30 5.16
C VAL A 79 9.57 -9.26 4.38
N CYS A 80 10.34 -8.44 5.09
CA CYS A 80 11.23 -7.46 4.49
C CYS A 80 12.52 -8.14 4.01
N GLU A 81 12.41 -9.11 3.11
CA GLU A 81 13.52 -9.92 2.63
C GLU A 81 13.32 -10.31 1.15
N VAL A 82 14.43 -10.50 0.45
CA VAL A 82 14.49 -11.12 -0.87
C VAL A 82 15.46 -12.29 -0.76
N ASP A 83 14.99 -13.50 -1.07
CA ASP A 83 15.76 -14.75 -0.94
C ASP A 83 16.43 -14.94 0.43
N GLY A 84 15.73 -14.56 1.51
CA GLY A 84 16.21 -14.68 2.89
C GLY A 84 17.26 -13.65 3.31
N HIS A 85 17.44 -12.58 2.53
CA HIS A 85 18.38 -11.50 2.82
C HIS A 85 17.66 -10.15 2.81
N ALA A 86 18.23 -9.18 3.53
CA ALA A 86 17.72 -7.80 3.50
C ALA A 86 17.69 -7.28 2.05
N PRO A 87 16.58 -6.63 1.62
CA PRO A 87 16.47 -6.12 0.26
C PRO A 87 17.42 -4.95 0.04
N THR A 88 17.72 -4.68 -1.22
CA THR A 88 18.30 -3.40 -1.61
C THR A 88 17.21 -2.34 -1.53
N PHE A 89 17.35 -1.41 -0.58
CA PHE A 89 16.42 -0.31 -0.43
C PHE A 89 16.65 0.77 -1.49
N THR A 90 15.56 1.29 -2.06
CA THR A 90 15.57 2.54 -2.80
C THR A 90 15.28 3.66 -1.80
N SER A 91 16.13 4.70 -1.78
CA SER A 91 15.94 5.81 -0.85
C SER A 91 14.70 6.64 -1.20
N ILE A 92 14.12 7.31 -0.22
CA ILE A 92 12.98 8.21 -0.44
C ILE A 92 13.39 9.35 -1.37
N GLN A 93 14.63 9.84 -1.22
CA GLN A 93 15.20 10.91 -2.03
C GLN A 93 15.38 10.50 -3.48
N ASP A 94 15.85 9.27 -3.76
CA ASP A 94 15.94 8.74 -5.12
C ASP A 94 14.55 8.61 -5.76
N ILE A 95 13.55 8.17 -4.98
CA ILE A 95 12.17 8.03 -5.47
C ILE A 95 11.58 9.39 -5.83
N GLN A 96 11.77 10.40 -4.99
CA GLN A 96 11.27 11.75 -5.22
C GLN A 96 12.04 12.44 -6.36
N GLY A 97 13.38 12.38 -6.32
CA GLY A 97 14.29 13.08 -7.21
C GLY A 97 14.30 14.60 -7.00
N GLU A 98 15.10 15.30 -7.81
CA GLU A 98 15.19 16.77 -7.81
C GLU A 98 14.15 17.45 -8.73
N GLY A 99 13.37 16.65 -9.46
CA GLY A 99 12.45 17.12 -10.50
C GLY A 99 11.02 17.31 -10.00
N ALA A 100 10.15 17.74 -10.92
CA ALA A 100 8.71 17.81 -10.66
C ALA A 100 8.01 16.43 -10.65
N SER A 101 8.72 15.38 -11.09
CA SER A 101 8.29 14.00 -11.09
C SER A 101 9.48 13.10 -10.76
N SER A 102 9.18 11.91 -10.25
CA SER A 102 10.15 10.87 -9.97
C SER A 102 11.05 10.56 -11.17
N PRO A 103 12.37 10.35 -10.98
CA PRO A 103 13.27 9.89 -12.03
C PRO A 103 12.98 8.45 -12.49
N PHE A 104 12.16 7.70 -11.75
CA PHE A 104 11.72 6.36 -12.13
C PHE A 104 10.53 6.35 -13.11
N ILE A 105 9.95 7.50 -13.41
CA ILE A 105 8.77 7.63 -14.26
C ILE A 105 9.13 8.37 -15.55
N ASP A 106 9.14 7.62 -16.67
CA ASP A 106 9.33 8.16 -18.02
C ASP A 106 7.97 8.30 -18.75
N GLY A 107 7.08 9.11 -18.16
CA GLY A 107 5.75 9.38 -18.71
C GLY A 107 4.71 8.28 -18.45
N TYR A 108 3.75 8.14 -19.36
CA TYR A 108 2.64 7.18 -19.22
C TYR A 108 3.17 5.73 -19.15
N PRO A 109 2.73 4.88 -18.19
CA PRO A 109 1.48 4.97 -17.42
C PRO A 109 1.55 5.67 -16.06
N TYR A 110 2.59 6.46 -15.80
CA TYR A 110 2.78 7.18 -14.53
C TYR A 110 2.95 6.25 -13.30
N ILE A 111 3.35 5.00 -13.53
CA ILE A 111 3.67 4.02 -12.51
C ILE A 111 4.75 3.07 -13.02
N THR A 112 5.67 2.65 -12.17
CA THR A 112 6.72 1.68 -12.53
C THR A 112 6.16 0.27 -12.73
N THR A 113 6.82 -0.53 -13.56
CA THR A 113 6.59 -1.99 -13.60
C THR A 113 7.26 -2.68 -12.41
N GLU A 114 8.46 -2.23 -12.08
CA GLU A 114 9.28 -2.75 -11.00
C GLU A 114 8.78 -2.31 -9.62
N GLU A 115 8.96 -3.18 -8.64
CA GLU A 115 8.73 -2.90 -7.23
C GLU A 115 10.02 -2.46 -6.55
N HIS A 116 9.89 -1.54 -5.62
CA HIS A 116 10.96 -1.00 -4.79
C HIS A 116 10.69 -1.32 -3.33
N PHE A 117 11.74 -1.70 -2.61
CA PHE A 117 11.72 -1.74 -1.16
C PHE A 117 12.14 -0.38 -0.62
N VAL A 118 11.33 0.19 0.28
CA VAL A 118 11.57 1.47 0.92
C VAL A 118 11.51 1.28 2.43
N THR A 119 12.41 1.94 3.15
CA THR A 119 12.38 2.00 4.61
C THR A 119 12.29 3.44 5.08
N GLY A 120 11.59 3.67 6.18
CA GLY A 120 11.42 5.00 6.75
C GLY A 120 10.74 4.97 8.10
N VAL A 121 10.74 6.13 8.76
CA VAL A 121 10.03 6.37 10.01
C VAL A 121 8.65 6.91 9.67
N VAL A 122 7.60 6.30 10.20
CA VAL A 122 6.23 6.80 10.04
C VAL A 122 6.12 8.16 10.71
N SER A 123 5.65 9.16 9.98
CA SER A 123 5.40 10.51 10.49
C SER A 123 3.91 10.80 10.69
N ALA A 124 3.05 10.18 9.88
CA ALA A 124 1.59 10.26 10.00
C ALA A 124 0.91 9.07 9.32
N VAL A 125 -0.30 8.74 9.77
CA VAL A 125 -1.17 7.73 9.16
C VAL A 125 -2.48 8.39 8.73
N THR A 126 -2.96 8.08 7.53
CA THR A 126 -4.18 8.67 6.97
C THR A 126 -5.29 7.64 6.80
N SER A 127 -6.49 7.99 7.30
CA SER A 127 -7.68 7.13 7.26
C SER A 127 -8.87 7.73 6.50
N GLY A 128 -8.70 8.93 5.94
CA GLY A 128 -9.75 9.68 5.25
C GLY A 128 -9.90 9.32 3.77
N LEU A 129 -9.96 10.34 2.91
CA LEU A 129 -10.09 10.17 1.45
C LEU A 129 -8.91 9.42 0.83
N THR A 130 -7.70 9.66 1.33
CA THR A 130 -6.51 8.88 1.00
C THR A 130 -6.17 7.97 2.17
N LYS A 131 -5.93 6.69 1.86
CA LYS A 131 -5.62 5.64 2.84
C LYS A 131 -4.18 5.18 2.66
N GLY A 132 -3.41 5.29 3.73
CA GLY A 132 -1.97 5.09 3.69
C GLY A 132 -1.25 5.74 4.87
N PHE A 133 0.05 5.97 4.70
CA PHE A 133 0.87 6.62 5.72
C PHE A 133 2.05 7.36 5.09
N TYR A 134 2.60 8.31 5.81
CA TYR A 134 3.79 9.06 5.40
C TYR A 134 5.02 8.47 6.06
N LEU A 135 6.04 8.24 5.25
CA LEU A 135 7.39 7.92 5.71
C LEU A 135 8.28 9.14 5.59
N GLN A 136 9.08 9.33 6.63
CA GLN A 136 10.23 10.21 6.66
C GLN A 136 11.49 9.35 6.48
N ALA A 137 12.45 9.79 5.68
CA ALA A 137 13.72 9.12 5.53
C ALA A 137 14.47 9.06 6.87
N ILE A 138 15.18 7.95 7.09
CA ILE A 138 15.96 7.74 8.32
C ILE A 138 17.18 8.67 8.34
N GLU A 139 17.84 8.81 7.19
CA GLU A 139 19.00 9.65 6.99
C GLU A 139 18.64 10.80 6.04
N ASN A 140 19.06 12.01 6.40
CA ASN A 140 18.83 13.22 5.61
C ASN A 140 19.99 13.43 4.63
N ASP A 141 19.70 13.59 3.34
CA ASP A 141 20.74 13.79 2.31
C ASP A 141 21.27 15.24 2.25
N ASN A 142 20.63 16.16 2.97
CA ASN A 142 20.86 17.60 3.03
C ASN A 142 20.78 18.31 1.67
N ASN A 143 20.05 17.73 0.72
CA ASN A 143 19.77 18.33 -0.58
C ASN A 143 18.42 19.05 -0.53
N ASP A 144 18.44 20.37 -0.73
CA ASP A 144 17.21 21.19 -0.69
C ASP A 144 16.30 21.00 -1.91
N LYS A 145 16.73 20.20 -2.89
CA LYS A 145 15.94 19.86 -4.08
C LYS A 145 15.22 18.53 -3.98
N THR A 146 15.59 17.65 -3.05
CA THR A 146 14.91 16.37 -2.81
C THR A 146 13.97 16.48 -1.62
N SER A 147 12.98 15.60 -1.57
CA SER A 147 12.11 15.46 -0.40
C SER A 147 12.58 14.30 0.46
N GLU A 148 12.54 14.51 1.76
CA GLU A 148 12.78 13.51 2.79
C GLU A 148 11.50 12.75 3.16
N GLY A 149 10.35 13.16 2.62
CA GLY A 149 9.05 12.57 2.85
C GLY A 149 8.51 11.83 1.63
N LEU A 150 7.88 10.67 1.85
CA LEU A 150 7.17 9.89 0.83
C LEU A 150 5.83 9.42 1.37
N PHE A 151 4.78 9.58 0.57
CA PHE A 151 3.48 8.98 0.88
C PHE A 151 3.41 7.54 0.38
N ILE A 152 2.98 6.63 1.25
CA ILE A 152 2.72 5.22 0.94
C ILE A 152 1.21 5.04 0.84
N HIS A 153 0.72 4.81 -0.36
CA HIS A 153 -0.69 4.56 -0.63
C HIS A 153 -0.98 3.06 -0.58
N THR A 154 -1.94 2.62 0.25
CA THR A 154 -2.22 1.19 0.49
C THR A 154 -3.67 0.79 0.29
N ASN A 155 -4.56 1.74 -0.06
CA ASN A 155 -6.03 1.58 -0.08
C ASN A 155 -6.67 1.14 1.25
N ALA A 156 -5.89 1.03 2.33
CA ALA A 156 -6.33 0.65 3.67
C ALA A 156 -5.74 1.58 4.72
N ALA A 157 -6.47 1.79 5.81
CA ALA A 157 -5.96 2.55 6.95
C ALA A 157 -5.44 1.57 8.00
N ASP A 158 -4.14 1.54 8.22
CA ASP A 158 -3.55 0.73 9.27
C ASP A 158 -3.71 1.43 10.61
N THR A 159 -4.56 0.90 11.48
CA THR A 159 -4.82 1.51 12.79
C THR A 159 -3.78 1.13 13.85
N GLU A 160 -2.91 0.16 13.57
CA GLU A 160 -1.85 -0.29 14.49
C GLU A 160 -0.55 0.50 14.29
N LEU A 161 -0.33 0.97 13.06
CA LEU A 161 0.78 1.83 12.70
C LEU A 161 0.63 3.23 13.34
N LYS A 162 1.73 3.77 13.86
CA LYS A 162 1.76 5.09 14.51
C LYS A 162 3.06 5.83 14.22
N PRO A 163 3.08 7.17 14.38
CA PRO A 163 4.30 7.94 14.28
C PRO A 163 5.44 7.38 15.15
N GLY A 164 6.65 7.30 14.59
CA GLY A 164 7.84 6.70 15.22
C GLY A 164 8.06 5.23 14.90
N ASP A 165 7.10 4.52 14.29
CA ASP A 165 7.34 3.15 13.81
C ASP A 165 8.29 3.19 12.59
N VAL A 166 9.30 2.32 12.57
CA VAL A 166 10.15 2.10 11.39
C VAL A 166 9.52 0.98 10.58
N VAL A 167 9.27 1.24 9.29
CA VAL A 167 8.54 0.34 8.41
C VAL A 167 9.38 0.05 7.17
N CYS A 168 9.38 -1.21 6.77
CA CYS A 168 9.79 -1.64 5.46
C CYS A 168 8.56 -1.87 4.59
N VAL A 169 8.52 -1.25 3.42
CA VAL A 169 7.42 -1.32 2.45
C VAL A 169 7.95 -1.81 1.12
N LYS A 170 7.19 -2.67 0.45
CA LYS A 170 7.37 -2.99 -0.96
C LYS A 170 6.25 -2.35 -1.78
N GLY A 171 6.59 -1.67 -2.86
CA GLY A 171 5.58 -1.07 -3.73
C GLY A 171 6.15 -0.48 -5.01
N LYS A 172 5.29 0.10 -5.85
CA LYS A 172 5.66 0.71 -7.13
C LYS A 172 5.72 2.22 -7.00
N VAL A 173 6.68 2.85 -7.64
CA VAL A 173 6.73 4.31 -7.71
C VAL A 173 5.62 4.78 -8.65
N GLN A 174 4.86 5.79 -8.24
CA GLN A 174 3.71 6.29 -8.97
C GLN A 174 3.63 7.82 -8.89
N GLU A 175 3.31 8.44 -10.03
CA GLU A 175 2.82 9.81 -10.06
C GLU A 175 1.29 9.80 -10.02
N TYR A 176 0.71 10.46 -9.01
CA TYR A 176 -0.73 10.53 -8.83
C TYR A 176 -1.17 11.94 -8.48
N TYR A 177 -1.97 12.56 -9.36
CA TYR A 177 -2.39 13.97 -9.26
C TYR A 177 -1.22 14.93 -8.91
N SER A 178 -0.12 14.81 -9.65
CA SER A 178 1.10 15.64 -9.48
C SER A 178 1.85 15.41 -8.17
N ASN A 179 1.66 14.26 -7.51
CA ASN A 179 2.46 13.84 -6.38
C ASN A 179 3.15 12.50 -6.66
N THR A 180 4.43 12.42 -6.33
CA THR A 180 5.17 11.16 -6.24
C THR A 180 4.76 10.41 -4.97
N GLN A 181 4.31 9.17 -5.13
CA GLN A 181 3.94 8.27 -4.04
C GLN A 181 4.46 6.84 -4.31
N LEU A 182 4.51 6.02 -3.27
CA LEU A 182 4.66 4.58 -3.41
C LEU A 182 3.28 3.92 -3.37
N SER A 183 2.86 3.31 -4.48
CA SER A 183 1.67 2.47 -4.54
C SER A 183 2.01 1.08 -3.97
N SER A 184 1.42 0.74 -2.84
CA SER A 184 1.61 -0.53 -2.14
C SER A 184 0.24 -1.14 -1.78
N ASP A 185 0.26 -2.28 -1.12
CA ASP A 185 -0.92 -2.99 -0.61
C ASP A 185 -0.90 -3.05 0.92
N ALA A 186 -2.08 -3.24 1.52
CA ALA A 186 -2.28 -3.38 2.96
C ALA A 186 -1.46 -4.51 3.62
N THR A 187 -0.89 -5.42 2.81
CA THR A 187 -0.09 -6.57 3.25
C THR A 187 1.34 -6.52 2.73
N SER A 188 1.78 -5.45 2.06
CA SER A 188 3.11 -5.32 1.47
C SER A 188 4.05 -4.44 2.29
N TYR A 189 3.83 -4.37 3.60
CA TYR A 189 4.72 -3.68 4.52
C TYR A 189 4.72 -4.35 5.90
N VAL A 190 5.81 -4.14 6.64
CA VAL A 190 5.97 -4.66 8.00
C VAL A 190 6.73 -3.65 8.85
N LYS A 191 6.29 -3.50 10.10
CA LYS A 191 7.04 -2.75 11.11
C LYS A 191 8.31 -3.53 11.49
N THR A 192 9.47 -2.90 11.30
CA THR A 192 10.79 -3.49 11.59
C THR A 192 11.40 -2.95 12.89
N GLY A 193 10.87 -1.86 13.43
CA GLY A 193 11.38 -1.27 14.67
C GLY A 193 10.67 0.02 15.05
N THR A 194 11.32 0.81 15.89
CA THR A 194 10.88 2.15 16.28
C THR A 194 12.07 3.09 16.29
N SER A 195 11.85 4.35 15.93
CA SER A 195 12.81 5.43 16.00
C SER A 195 12.16 6.64 16.67
N ASP A 196 12.98 7.50 17.29
CA ASP A 196 12.51 8.83 17.63
C ASP A 196 12.09 9.54 16.33
N ILE A 197 10.96 10.22 16.37
CA ILE A 197 10.51 11.05 15.25
C ILE A 197 11.57 12.15 15.10
N PRO A 198 12.18 12.33 13.90
CA PRO A 198 13.16 13.38 13.71
C PRO A 198 12.52 14.72 14.11
N LEU A 199 13.21 15.45 15.00
CA LEU A 199 12.76 16.78 15.41
C LEU A 199 12.60 17.65 14.16
N VAL A 200 11.46 18.31 14.06
CA VAL A 200 11.23 19.32 13.02
C VAL A 200 12.34 20.37 13.14
N THR A 201 13.26 20.39 12.18
CA THR A 201 14.26 21.44 12.10
C THR A 201 13.52 22.75 11.82
N PRO A 202 13.67 23.79 12.66
CA PRO A 202 13.04 25.08 12.40
C PRO A 202 13.42 25.57 11.00
N LEU A 203 12.45 26.11 10.26
CA LEU A 203 12.69 26.70 8.95
C LEU A 203 13.75 27.81 9.07
N VAL A 204 14.93 27.57 8.48
CA VAL A 204 15.96 28.60 8.32
C VAL A 204 15.78 29.20 6.95
N ILE A 205 15.29 30.44 6.89
CA ILE A 205 15.26 31.21 5.64
C ILE A 205 16.71 31.56 5.30
N LYS A 206 17.28 30.91 4.27
CA LYS A 206 18.56 31.34 3.70
C LYS A 206 18.33 32.73 3.08
N GLU A 207 18.96 33.76 3.63
CA GLU A 207 18.99 35.06 2.95
C GLU A 207 19.87 34.95 1.70
N GLY A 208 19.25 35.17 0.53
CA GLY A 208 19.88 35.64 -0.72
C GLY A 208 20.89 34.73 -1.39
#